data_AF-A0A0H4A6N4-F1
#
_entry.id   AF-A0A0H4A6N4-F1
#
_cell.length_a   1.000
_cell.length_b   1.000
_cell.length_c   1.000
_cell.angle_alpha   90.00
_cell.angle_beta   90.00
_cell.angle_gamma   90.00
#
_symmetry.space_group_name_H-M   'P 1'
#
loop_
_entity.id
_entity.type
_entity.pdbx_description
1 polymer ?
#
loop_
_entity_poly.entity_id
_entity_poly.type
_entity_poly.pdbx_seq_one_letter_code
_entity_poly.pdbx_strand_id
1 'polypeptide(L)'
;MKENIAYIALDYEQELETSKTSSAVEKSYELPDGQVITIGAERFRCPEVLFQPSMIGMESPGIHETTYNSIMKCDVDIRKDLYGNIVLSGGS
;
A
#
# COMPACT_ATOMS: atom_id res chain seq x y z
N MET A 1 15.40 2.58 3.03
CA MET A 1 14.48 3.72 3.23
C MET A 1 13.02 3.26 3.25
N LYS A 2 12.45 2.79 2.12
CA LYS A 2 11.04 2.32 2.03
C LYS A 2 10.63 1.42 3.19
N GLU A 3 11.37 0.34 3.44
CA GLU A 3 11.10 -0.66 4.48
C GLU A 3 11.00 -0.09 5.91
N ASN A 4 11.62 1.06 6.18
CA ASN A 4 11.70 1.64 7.53
C ASN A 4 10.65 2.72 7.81
N ILE A 5 10.02 3.27 6.76
CA ILE A 5 9.16 4.46 6.88
C ILE A 5 7.80 4.31 6.20
N ALA A 6 7.70 3.44 5.19
CA ALA A 6 6.49 3.27 4.42
C ALA A 6 5.46 2.42 5.19
N TYR A 7 4.19 2.69 4.95
CA TYR A 7 3.07 1.96 5.53
C TYR A 7 1.85 2.03 4.61
N ILE A 8 0.95 1.06 4.69
CA ILE A 8 -0.31 1.09 3.93
C ILE A 8 -1.36 1.83 4.78
N ALA A 9 -1.99 2.85 4.21
CA ALA A 9 -3.11 3.55 4.84
C ALA A 9 -4.38 2.67 4.79
N LEU A 10 -5.19 2.71 5.85
CA LEU A 10 -6.47 1.99 5.86
C LEU A 10 -7.50 2.68 4.95
N ASP A 11 -7.54 4.01 5.01
CA ASP A 11 -8.32 4.88 4.14
C ASP A 11 -7.35 5.89 3.53
N TYR A 12 -7.04 5.71 2.26
CA TYR A 12 -6.07 6.54 1.55
C TYR A 12 -6.52 8.01 1.45
N GLU A 13 -7.80 8.26 1.18
CA GLU A 13 -8.32 9.61 0.99
C GLU A 13 -8.31 10.39 2.31
N GLN A 14 -8.76 9.74 3.39
CA GLN A 14 -8.74 10.33 4.72
C GLN A 14 -7.31 10.62 5.21
N GLU A 15 -6.38 9.68 5.00
CA GLU A 15 -4.97 9.85 5.38
C GLU A 15 -4.32 10.98 4.58
N LEU A 16 -4.68 11.12 3.29
CA LEU A 16 -4.20 12.19 2.42
C LEU A 16 -4.68 13.56 2.90
N GLU A 17 -5.95 13.73 3.26
CA GLU A 17 -6.45 15.00 3.82
C GLU A 17 -5.80 15.32 5.17
N THR A 18 -5.58 14.31 6.01
CA THR A 18 -4.88 14.48 7.29
C THR A 18 -3.43 14.94 7.07
N SER A 19 -2.74 14.38 6.07
CA SER A 19 -1.36 14.75 5.74
C SER A 19 -1.21 16.19 5.26
N LYS A 20 -2.26 16.79 4.67
CA LYS A 20 -2.27 18.20 4.25
C LYS A 20 -2.44 19.17 5.42
N THR A 21 -3.08 18.71 6.50
CA THR A 21 -3.49 19.56 7.64
C THR A 21 -2.67 19.32 8.90
N SER A 22 -1.92 18.23 8.97
CA SER A 22 -1.16 17.81 10.15
C SER A 22 0.22 17.27 9.77
N SER A 23 1.24 17.67 10.53
CA SER A 23 2.60 17.12 10.44
C SER A 23 2.75 15.76 11.13
N ALA A 24 1.68 15.16 11.64
CA ALA A 24 1.74 13.84 12.31
C ALA A 24 2.23 12.71 11.38
N VAL A 25 2.07 12.89 10.07
CA VAL A 25 2.51 11.93 9.05
C VAL A 25 3.99 12.11 8.69
N GLU A 26 4.58 13.27 8.99
CA GLU A 26 5.98 13.55 8.69
C GLU A 26 6.92 12.72 9.56
N LYS A 27 7.96 12.18 8.94
CA LYS A 27 9.03 11.45 9.63
C LYS A 27 10.38 11.82 9.03
N SER A 28 11.32 12.17 9.89
CA SER A 28 12.70 12.45 9.48
C SER A 28 13.50 11.15 9.33
N TYR A 29 14.34 11.09 8.31
CA TYR A 29 15.23 9.98 8.01
C TYR A 29 16.64 10.50 7.72
N GLU A 30 17.64 9.94 8.38
CA GLU A 30 19.05 10.27 8.17
C GLU A 30 19.65 9.40 7.06
N LEU A 31 20.22 10.06 6.06
CA LEU A 31 20.93 9.44 4.95
C LEU A 31 22.35 9.01 5.40
N PRO A 32 22.99 8.06 4.69
CA PRO A 32 24.34 7.59 5.05
C PRO A 32 25.44 8.67 5.07
N ASP A 33 25.21 9.81 4.43
CA ASP A 33 26.08 10.98 4.42
C ASP A 33 25.82 11.96 5.59
N GLY A 34 24.87 11.64 6.48
CA GLY A 34 24.46 12.44 7.63
C GLY A 34 23.39 13.50 7.30
N GLN A 35 22.94 13.59 6.05
CA GLN A 35 21.85 14.52 5.70
C GLN A 35 20.50 13.99 6.20
N VAL A 36 19.73 14.83 6.89
CA VAL A 36 18.38 14.49 7.34
C VAL A 36 17.35 15.02 6.35
N ILE A 37 16.47 14.13 5.89
CA ILE A 37 15.33 14.48 5.04
C ILE A 37 14.02 14.20 5.77
N THR A 38 13.00 15.03 5.53
CA THR A 38 11.64 14.82 6.04
C THR A 38 10.78 14.21 4.94
N ILE A 39 10.08 13.13 5.28
CA ILE A 39 9.20 12.41 4.35
C ILE A 39 7.80 12.42 4.94
N GLY A 40 6.82 12.88 4.15
CA GLY A 40 5.44 13.05 4.58
C GLY A 40 4.54 12.00 3.93
N ALA A 41 3.62 12.46 3.08
CA ALA A 41 2.62 11.61 2.45
C ALA A 41 3.20 10.49 1.56
N GLU A 42 4.44 10.64 1.09
CA GLU A 42 5.14 9.61 0.31
C GLU A 42 5.22 8.27 1.04
N ARG A 43 5.18 8.30 2.39
CA ARG A 43 5.21 7.11 3.24
C ARG A 43 4.05 6.15 2.95
N PHE A 44 2.86 6.65 2.65
CA PHE A 44 1.69 5.82 2.33
C PHE A 44 1.30 5.87 0.85
N ARG A 45 1.65 6.95 0.14
CA ARG A 45 1.45 7.03 -1.32
C ARG A 45 2.31 6.05 -2.10
N CYS A 46 3.52 5.75 -1.62
CA CYS A 46 4.40 4.78 -2.28
C CYS A 46 3.80 3.37 -2.34
N PRO A 47 3.33 2.76 -1.22
CA PRO A 47 2.69 1.44 -1.28
C PRO A 47 1.25 1.46 -1.84
N GLU A 48 0.59 2.63 -1.92
CA GLU A 48 -0.75 2.73 -2.53
C GLU A 48 -0.78 2.22 -3.98
N VAL A 49 0.35 2.28 -4.70
CA VAL A 49 0.46 1.75 -6.08
C VAL A 49 0.13 0.25 -6.18
N LEU A 50 0.21 -0.50 -5.07
CA LEU A 50 -0.23 -1.90 -5.02
C LEU A 50 -1.75 -2.02 -5.17
N PHE A 51 -2.50 -1.03 -4.69
CA PHE A 51 -3.94 -0.96 -4.77
C PHE A 51 -4.40 -0.13 -5.98
N GLN A 52 -3.65 0.91 -6.34
CA GLN A 52 -3.92 1.79 -7.48
C GLN A 52 -2.73 1.87 -8.45
N PRO A 53 -2.48 0.83 -9.28
CA PRO A 53 -1.37 0.84 -10.25
C PRO A 53 -1.44 1.98 -11.28
N SER A 54 -2.63 2.54 -11.51
CA SER A 54 -2.84 3.68 -12.41
C SER A 54 -2.05 4.94 -11.99
N MET A 55 -1.68 5.07 -10.71
CA MET A 55 -0.83 6.18 -10.22
C MET A 55 0.55 6.22 -10.89
N ILE A 56 1.02 5.09 -11.41
CA ILE A 56 2.28 4.97 -12.18
C ILE A 56 2.02 4.66 -13.66
N GLY A 57 0.80 4.88 -14.14
CA GLY A 57 0.41 4.66 -15.54
C GLY A 57 0.23 3.19 -15.93
N MET A 58 0.09 2.27 -14.96
CA MET A 58 -0.18 0.87 -15.25
C MET A 58 -1.69 0.60 -15.28
N GLU A 59 -2.17 0.00 -16.37
CA GLU A 59 -3.57 -0.40 -16.55
C GLU A 59 -3.86 -1.81 -15.99
N SER A 60 -3.12 -2.22 -14.95
CA SER A 60 -3.34 -3.48 -14.25
C SER A 60 -4.26 -3.29 -13.03
N PRO A 61 -5.08 -4.30 -12.67
CA PRO A 61 -5.84 -4.25 -11.43
C PRO A 61 -4.93 -4.25 -10.20
N GLY A 62 -5.37 -3.63 -9.11
CA GLY A 62 -4.67 -3.68 -7.83
C GLY A 62 -4.63 -5.09 -7.22
N ILE A 63 -3.85 -5.28 -6.16
CA ILE A 63 -3.69 -6.59 -5.50
C ILE A 63 -5.01 -7.13 -4.92
N HIS A 64 -5.87 -6.25 -4.42
CA HIS A 64 -7.17 -6.59 -3.86
C HIS A 64 -8.13 -7.12 -4.94
N GLU A 65 -8.23 -6.42 -6.07
CA GLU A 65 -9.00 -6.88 -7.24
C GLU A 65 -8.40 -8.14 -7.86
N THR A 66 -7.07 -8.22 -7.97
CA THR A 66 -6.39 -9.40 -8.53
C THR A 66 -6.67 -10.64 -7.68
N THR A 67 -6.64 -10.50 -6.35
CA THR A 67 -6.99 -11.58 -5.42
C THR A 67 -8.45 -11.99 -5.58
N TYR A 68 -9.38 -11.03 -5.61
CA TYR A 68 -10.80 -11.28 -5.84
C TYR A 68 -11.04 -12.01 -7.17
N ASN A 69 -10.47 -11.50 -8.27
CA ASN A 69 -10.60 -12.06 -9.62
C ASN A 69 -10.03 -13.48 -9.69
N SER A 70 -8.94 -13.76 -8.97
CA SER A 70 -8.38 -15.11 -8.88
C SER A 70 -9.35 -16.08 -8.20
N ILE A 71 -9.91 -15.69 -7.05
CA ILE A 71 -10.90 -16.50 -6.31
C ILE A 71 -12.18 -16.69 -7.13
N MET A 72 -12.62 -15.67 -7.87
CA MET A 72 -13.81 -15.76 -8.73
C MET A 72 -13.64 -16.68 -9.94
N LYS A 73 -12.40 -16.99 -10.33
CA LYS A 73 -12.12 -18.01 -11.35
C LYS A 73 -12.17 -19.45 -10.81
N CYS A 74 -12.16 -19.61 -9.49
CA CYS A 74 -12.31 -20.91 -8.84
C CYS A 74 -13.78 -21.34 -8.75
N ASP A 75 -13.99 -22.64 -8.54
CA ASP A 75 -15.31 -23.21 -8.28
C ASP A 75 -15.95 -22.56 -7.04
N VAL A 76 -17.27 -22.31 -7.10
CA VAL A 76 -18.03 -21.64 -6.04
C VAL A 76 -17.91 -22.37 -4.69
N ASP A 77 -17.80 -23.69 -4.72
CA ASP A 77 -17.76 -24.52 -3.51
C ASP A 77 -16.49 -24.29 -2.67
N ILE A 78 -15.39 -23.87 -3.30
CA ILE A 78 -14.11 -23.64 -2.60
C ILE A 78 -13.84 -22.16 -2.27
N ARG A 79 -14.63 -21.22 -2.80
CA ARG A 79 -14.35 -19.77 -2.63
C ARG A 79 -14.36 -19.34 -1.18
N LYS A 80 -15.27 -19.88 -0.38
CA LYS A 80 -15.38 -19.57 1.06
C LYS A 80 -14.08 -19.91 1.79
N ASP A 81 -13.51 -21.07 1.49
CA ASP A 81 -12.26 -21.52 2.09
C ASP A 81 -11.08 -20.67 1.61
N LEU A 82 -11.06 -20.28 0.32
CA LEU A 82 -10.04 -19.38 -0.21
C LEU A 82 -10.10 -17.99 0.46
N TYR A 83 -11.29 -17.42 0.64
CA TYR A 83 -11.44 -16.14 1.35
C TYR A 83 -11.06 -16.23 2.83
N GLY A 84 -11.34 -17.35 3.48
CA GLY A 84 -10.99 -17.58 4.87
C GLY A 84 -9.49 -17.77 5.13
N ASN A 85 -8.70 -18.04 4.08
CA ASN A 85 -7.29 -18.43 4.19
C ASN A 85 -6.38 -17.66 3.22
N ILE A 86 -6.55 -16.33 3.12
CA ILE A 86 -5.63 -15.49 2.36
C ILE A 86 -4.31 -15.38 3.15
N VAL A 87 -3.24 -15.95 2.59
CA VAL A 87 -1.89 -15.91 3.17
C VAL A 87 -1.03 -14.89 2.43
N LEU A 88 -0.42 -13.98 3.19
CA LEU A 88 0.55 -13.03 2.66
C LEU A 88 1.96 -13.61 2.77
N SER A 89 2.73 -13.52 1.68
CA SER A 89 4.12 -13.97 1.62
C SER A 89 4.92 -13.08 0.67
N GLY A 90 6.19 -12.84 1.00
CA GLY A 90 7.09 -11.92 0.29
C GLY A 90 7.48 -10.70 1.12
N GLY A 91 8.54 -9.99 0.71
CA GLY A 91 9.11 -8.83 1.41
C GLY A 91 8.84 -7.49 0.74
N SER A 92 7.81 -7.43 -0.12
CA SER A 92 7.51 -6.29 -0.99
C SER A 92 7.31 -4.95 -0.30
#